data_AF-A0A6A7C920-F1
#
_entry.id   AF-A0A6A7C920-F1
#
_cell.length_a   1.000
_cell.length_b   1.000
_cell.length_c   1.000
_cell.angle_alpha   90.00
_cell.angle_beta   90.00
_cell.angle_gamma   90.00
#
_symmetry.space_group_name_H-M   'P 1'
#
loop_
_entity.id
_entity.type
_entity.pdbx_description
1 polymer ?
#
loop_
_entity_poly.entity_id
_entity_poly.type
_entity_poly.pdbx_seq_one_letter_code
_entity_poly.pdbx_strand_id
1 'polypeptide(L)'
;MGMHEGQRVLDVGCGVGGPAREIAKFTGASIVGLNNNDYQIQRATAYTQREGLADRVSFVKGDFMQMSFPDNSFDAVYAIEATVHAPSLEGVYSEIFRVLKPGGVFGVYEWLMTAKYDNSNPHHREIRLGIEQGDGISNMERVDVALKAMEAAGFILESHEDLADRPDPLPWYYPLSGNLKYMQSIWDLPTLVRMTHVGRGLLERVVGVLETVGLAPKGTRKTANSLAVAADCLVAGGQEKLFTPMYLMVGRKPVH
;
A
#
# COMPACT_ATOMS: atom_id res chain seq x y z
N MET A 1 -13.78 -1.35 -12.35
CA MET A 1 -13.29 -2.73 -12.56
C MET A 1 -14.40 -3.74 -12.85
N GLY A 2 -15.65 -3.56 -12.39
CA GLY A 2 -16.79 -4.39 -12.85
C GLY A 2 -16.79 -5.84 -12.35
N MET A 3 -16.13 -6.09 -11.20
CA MET A 3 -16.05 -7.43 -10.60
C MET A 3 -17.43 -7.94 -10.20
N HIS A 4 -17.69 -9.22 -10.46
CA HIS A 4 -18.95 -9.88 -10.14
C HIS A 4 -18.78 -11.37 -9.85
N GLU A 5 -19.85 -12.02 -9.38
CA GLU A 5 -19.89 -13.45 -9.13
C GLU A 5 -19.50 -14.28 -10.38
N GLY A 6 -18.75 -15.36 -10.15
CA GLY A 6 -18.21 -16.22 -11.22
C GLY A 6 -16.87 -15.75 -11.79
N GLN A 7 -16.41 -14.54 -11.47
CA GLN A 7 -15.07 -14.08 -11.84
C GLN A 7 -14.02 -14.48 -10.81
N ARG A 8 -12.81 -14.75 -11.32
CA ARG A 8 -11.62 -15.03 -10.51
C ARG A 8 -10.70 -13.82 -10.51
N VAL A 9 -10.44 -13.26 -9.33
CA VAL A 9 -9.70 -12.01 -9.13
C VAL A 9 -8.42 -12.29 -8.34
N LEU A 10 -7.32 -11.64 -8.74
CA LEU A 10 -6.04 -11.67 -8.01
C LEU A 10 -5.86 -10.38 -7.20
N ASP A 11 -5.51 -10.53 -5.92
CA ASP A 11 -5.07 -9.46 -5.02
C ASP A 11 -3.55 -9.58 -4.83
N VAL A 12 -2.79 -8.67 -5.43
CA VAL A 12 -1.32 -8.66 -5.42
C VAL A 12 -0.82 -7.89 -4.21
N GLY A 13 -0.17 -8.58 -3.28
CA GLY A 13 0.28 -8.01 -2.01
C GLY A 13 -0.82 -7.95 -0.95
N CYS A 14 -1.62 -9.02 -0.83
CA CYS A 14 -2.88 -9.02 -0.09
C CYS A 14 -2.79 -8.77 1.43
N GLY A 15 -1.59 -8.69 2.02
CA GLY A 15 -1.39 -8.55 3.46
C GLY A 15 -2.14 -9.62 4.27
N VAL A 16 -2.99 -9.19 5.21
CA VAL A 16 -3.87 -10.06 6.01
C VAL A 16 -5.28 -10.23 5.40
N GLY A 17 -5.47 -9.86 4.14
CA GLY A 17 -6.66 -10.15 3.33
C GLY A 17 -7.91 -9.31 3.66
N GLY A 18 -7.76 -8.16 4.33
CA GLY A 18 -8.89 -7.28 4.65
C GLY A 18 -9.68 -6.85 3.41
N PRO A 19 -9.04 -6.16 2.44
CA PRO A 19 -9.68 -5.77 1.18
C PRO A 19 -10.24 -6.97 0.41
N ALA A 20 -9.51 -8.09 0.33
CA ALA A 20 -9.99 -9.30 -0.33
C ALA A 20 -11.33 -9.80 0.23
N ARG A 21 -11.50 -9.81 1.56
CA ARG A 21 -12.77 -10.23 2.17
C ARG A 21 -13.90 -9.25 1.86
N GLU A 22 -13.65 -7.96 1.98
CA GLU A 22 -14.68 -6.93 1.71
C GLU A 22 -15.11 -6.89 0.24
N ILE A 23 -14.15 -6.96 -0.69
CA ILE A 23 -14.44 -7.00 -2.13
C ILE A 23 -15.21 -8.29 -2.48
N ALA A 24 -14.85 -9.45 -1.91
CA ALA A 24 -15.58 -10.70 -2.15
C ALA A 24 -17.02 -10.64 -1.64
N LYS A 25 -17.26 -10.03 -0.46
CA LYS A 25 -18.62 -9.80 0.06
C LYS A 25 -19.43 -8.88 -0.84
N PHE A 26 -18.82 -7.79 -1.30
CA PHE A 26 -19.51 -6.77 -2.09
C PHE A 26 -19.84 -7.23 -3.52
N THR A 27 -18.93 -7.98 -4.15
CA THR A 27 -19.01 -8.33 -5.57
C THR A 27 -19.48 -9.77 -5.83
N GLY A 28 -19.29 -10.67 -4.86
CA GLY A 28 -19.47 -12.11 -5.05
C GLY A 28 -18.35 -12.81 -5.81
N ALA A 29 -17.30 -12.09 -6.24
CA ALA A 29 -16.17 -12.67 -6.97
C ALA A 29 -15.32 -13.60 -6.08
N SER A 30 -14.63 -14.56 -6.70
CA SER A 30 -13.63 -15.40 -6.04
C SER A 30 -12.27 -14.71 -6.05
N ILE A 31 -11.69 -14.48 -4.87
CA ILE A 31 -10.42 -13.75 -4.73
C ILE A 31 -9.30 -14.69 -4.31
N VAL A 32 -8.16 -14.58 -5.01
CA VAL A 32 -6.90 -15.22 -4.63
C VAL A 32 -5.95 -14.11 -4.21
N GLY A 33 -5.54 -14.08 -2.94
CA GLY A 33 -4.51 -13.17 -2.46
C GLY A 33 -3.11 -13.76 -2.61
N LEU A 34 -2.18 -12.99 -3.15
CA LEU A 34 -0.77 -13.32 -3.27
C LEU A 34 0.03 -12.46 -2.30
N ASN A 35 0.87 -13.08 -1.46
CA ASN A 35 1.77 -12.35 -0.57
C ASN A 35 3.03 -13.19 -0.24
N ASN A 36 4.18 -12.56 -0.02
CA ASN A 36 5.43 -13.27 0.26
C ASN A 36 5.56 -13.70 1.73
N ASN A 37 4.77 -13.11 2.62
CA ASN A 37 4.89 -13.27 4.07
C ASN A 37 3.98 -14.38 4.61
N ASP A 38 4.59 -15.50 5.01
CA ASP A 38 3.90 -16.68 5.53
C ASP A 38 3.02 -16.39 6.75
N TYR A 39 3.50 -15.55 7.67
CA TYR A 39 2.76 -15.16 8.86
C TYR A 39 1.48 -14.38 8.51
N GLN A 40 1.54 -13.49 7.52
CA GLN A 40 0.36 -12.75 7.06
C GLN A 40 -0.63 -13.66 6.33
N ILE A 41 -0.15 -14.61 5.52
CA ILE A 41 -0.98 -15.62 4.84
C ILE A 41 -1.75 -16.49 5.85
N GLN A 42 -1.09 -16.94 6.91
CA GLN A 42 -1.74 -17.72 7.98
C GLN A 42 -2.86 -16.92 8.66
N ARG A 43 -2.60 -15.65 8.98
CA ARG A 43 -3.62 -14.76 9.56
C ARG A 43 -4.76 -14.48 8.59
N ALA A 44 -4.46 -14.21 7.32
CA ALA A 44 -5.45 -13.96 6.28
C ALA A 44 -6.41 -15.15 6.13
N THR A 45 -5.86 -16.36 6.09
CA THR A 45 -6.61 -17.62 6.04
C THR A 45 -7.51 -17.77 7.28
N ALA A 46 -6.95 -17.58 8.49
CA ALA A 46 -7.71 -17.71 9.73
C ALA A 46 -8.85 -16.69 9.85
N TYR A 47 -8.63 -15.42 9.45
CA TYR A 47 -9.69 -14.41 9.45
C TYR A 47 -10.78 -14.71 8.44
N THR A 48 -10.39 -15.18 7.26
CA THR A 48 -11.33 -15.56 6.19
C THR A 48 -12.20 -16.75 6.58
N GLN A 49 -11.64 -17.74 7.26
CA GLN A 49 -12.41 -18.87 7.81
C GLN A 49 -13.40 -18.41 8.89
N ARG A 50 -12.97 -17.52 9.80
CA ARG A 50 -13.85 -16.98 10.86
C ARG A 50 -15.03 -16.18 10.30
N GLU A 51 -14.85 -15.55 9.15
CA GLU A 51 -15.90 -14.81 8.45
C GLU A 51 -16.73 -15.68 7.49
N GLY A 52 -16.47 -17.00 7.42
CA GLY A 52 -17.22 -17.92 6.56
C GLY A 52 -16.99 -17.73 5.06
N LEU A 53 -15.83 -17.19 4.67
CA LEU A 53 -15.51 -16.83 3.28
C LEU A 53 -14.51 -17.77 2.61
N ALA A 54 -14.16 -18.89 3.25
CA ALA A 54 -13.14 -19.82 2.76
C ALA A 54 -13.44 -20.41 1.36
N ASP A 55 -14.72 -20.46 0.98
CA ASP A 55 -15.16 -20.98 -0.32
C ASP A 55 -14.98 -19.96 -1.46
N ARG A 56 -14.73 -18.69 -1.12
CA ARG A 56 -14.61 -17.57 -2.07
C ARG A 56 -13.27 -16.87 -2.03
N VAL A 57 -12.59 -16.86 -0.88
CA VAL A 57 -11.32 -16.15 -0.71
C VAL A 57 -10.25 -17.13 -0.24
N SER A 58 -9.14 -17.16 -0.98
CA SER A 58 -7.99 -18.02 -0.70
C SER A 58 -6.70 -17.21 -0.78
N PHE A 59 -5.62 -17.72 -0.19
CA PHE A 59 -4.33 -17.03 -0.15
C PHE A 59 -3.21 -17.98 -0.53
N VAL A 60 -2.25 -17.46 -1.31
CA VAL A 60 -1.10 -18.20 -1.81
C VAL A 60 0.16 -17.41 -1.47
N LYS A 61 1.15 -18.12 -0.95
CA LYS A 61 2.48 -17.56 -0.77
C LYS A 61 3.20 -17.47 -2.11
N GLY A 62 3.77 -16.33 -2.44
CA GLY A 62 4.61 -16.19 -3.63
C GLY A 62 5.22 -14.81 -3.79
N ASP A 63 6.08 -14.70 -4.79
CA ASP A 63 6.70 -13.45 -5.24
C ASP A 63 5.89 -12.88 -6.42
N PHE A 64 5.45 -11.63 -6.31
CA PHE A 64 4.74 -10.96 -7.40
C PHE A 64 5.61 -10.66 -8.63
N MET A 65 6.94 -10.80 -8.52
CA MET A 65 7.88 -10.68 -9.63
C MET A 65 8.01 -12.01 -10.40
N GLN A 66 7.49 -13.11 -9.83
CA GLN A 66 7.56 -14.46 -10.39
C GLN A 66 6.30 -15.24 -9.99
N MET A 67 5.15 -14.81 -10.52
CA MET A 67 3.87 -15.37 -10.13
C MET A 67 3.73 -16.81 -10.66
N SER A 68 3.57 -17.77 -9.74
CA SER A 68 3.35 -19.19 -10.08
C SER A 68 1.91 -19.47 -10.55
N PHE A 69 1.37 -18.61 -11.41
CA PHE A 69 0.09 -18.76 -12.08
C PHE A 69 0.29 -18.89 -13.59
N PRO A 70 -0.50 -19.72 -14.29
CA PRO A 70 -0.51 -19.72 -15.75
C PRO A 70 -0.93 -18.37 -16.32
N ASP A 71 -0.56 -18.12 -17.58
CA ASP A 71 -1.01 -16.96 -18.33
C ASP A 71 -2.55 -16.94 -18.42
N ASN A 72 -3.14 -15.74 -18.45
CA ASN A 72 -4.59 -15.56 -18.65
C ASN A 72 -5.45 -16.33 -17.61
N SER A 73 -5.01 -16.34 -16.35
CA SER A 73 -5.65 -17.05 -15.24
C SER A 73 -6.74 -16.27 -14.50
N PHE A 74 -6.73 -14.93 -14.60
CA PHE A 74 -7.59 -14.05 -13.80
C PHE A 74 -8.39 -13.09 -14.67
N ASP A 75 -9.64 -12.86 -14.29
CA ASP A 75 -10.57 -11.94 -14.98
C ASP A 75 -10.28 -10.47 -14.61
N ALA A 76 -9.79 -10.23 -13.39
CA ALA A 76 -9.31 -8.94 -12.93
C ALA A 76 -8.14 -9.12 -11.96
N VAL A 77 -7.28 -8.11 -11.85
CA VAL A 77 -6.18 -8.06 -10.88
C VAL A 77 -6.24 -6.71 -10.18
N TYR A 78 -5.97 -6.67 -8.88
CA TYR A 78 -5.73 -5.42 -8.19
C TYR A 78 -4.52 -5.49 -7.26
N ALA A 79 -3.93 -4.34 -6.98
CA ALA A 79 -2.86 -4.16 -6.01
C ALA A 79 -3.13 -2.91 -5.18
N ILE A 80 -3.03 -3.00 -3.85
CA ILE A 80 -3.23 -1.86 -2.94
C ILE A 80 -1.94 -1.70 -2.13
N GLU A 81 -1.23 -0.61 -2.37
CA GLU A 81 -0.02 -0.21 -1.62
C GLU A 81 1.06 -1.31 -1.56
N ALA A 82 1.16 -2.13 -2.61
CA ALA A 82 2.04 -3.30 -2.63
C ALA A 82 3.19 -3.18 -3.65
N THR A 83 2.88 -2.73 -4.86
CA THR A 83 3.81 -2.75 -5.99
C THR A 83 4.93 -1.72 -5.86
N VAL A 84 4.79 -0.70 -5.01
CA VAL A 84 5.88 0.18 -4.58
C VAL A 84 7.08 -0.56 -3.98
N HIS A 85 6.89 -1.76 -3.42
CA HIS A 85 7.98 -2.58 -2.89
C HIS A 85 8.69 -3.42 -3.97
N ALA A 86 8.19 -3.42 -5.21
CA ALA A 86 8.83 -4.12 -6.31
C ALA A 86 10.12 -3.39 -6.74
N PRO A 87 11.17 -4.11 -7.16
CA PRO A 87 12.37 -3.49 -7.71
C PRO A 87 12.13 -2.77 -9.05
N SER A 88 11.03 -3.06 -9.73
CA SER A 88 10.62 -2.41 -10.97
C SER A 88 9.10 -2.48 -11.12
N LEU A 89 8.46 -1.32 -11.30
CA LEU A 89 7.03 -1.24 -11.59
C LEU A 89 6.68 -1.92 -12.92
N GLU A 90 7.48 -1.70 -13.97
CA GLU A 90 7.28 -2.36 -15.27
C GLU A 90 7.36 -3.88 -15.14
N GLY A 91 8.31 -4.39 -14.35
CA GLY A 91 8.47 -5.82 -14.12
C GLY A 91 7.25 -6.46 -13.45
N VAL A 92 6.77 -5.88 -12.35
CA VAL A 92 5.59 -6.41 -11.65
C VAL A 92 4.31 -6.23 -12.48
N TYR A 93 4.16 -5.10 -13.18
CA TYR A 93 3.03 -4.88 -14.08
C TYR A 93 3.04 -5.85 -15.27
N SER A 94 4.21 -6.25 -15.77
CA SER A 94 4.34 -7.28 -16.82
C SER A 94 3.89 -8.66 -16.34
N GLU A 95 4.23 -9.06 -15.11
CA GLU A 95 3.71 -10.30 -14.51
C GLU A 95 2.19 -10.25 -14.32
N ILE A 96 1.67 -9.10 -13.87
CA ILE A 96 0.22 -8.88 -13.75
C ILE A 96 -0.46 -8.97 -15.12
N PHE A 97 0.14 -8.36 -16.16
CA PHE A 97 -0.35 -8.45 -17.53
C PHE A 97 -0.39 -9.90 -18.02
N ARG A 98 0.66 -10.68 -17.74
CA ARG A 98 0.74 -12.10 -18.14
C ARG A 98 -0.39 -12.92 -17.54
N VAL A 99 -0.64 -12.81 -16.24
CA VAL A 99 -1.65 -13.63 -15.54
C VAL A 99 -3.09 -13.14 -15.76
N LEU A 100 -3.29 -11.89 -16.20
CA LEU A 100 -4.60 -11.33 -16.54
C LEU A 100 -5.09 -11.85 -17.90
N LYS A 101 -6.37 -12.19 -18.02
CA LYS A 101 -7.00 -12.60 -19.29
C LYS A 101 -7.08 -11.44 -20.29
N PRO A 102 -7.10 -11.70 -21.62
CA PRO A 102 -7.38 -10.66 -22.61
C PRO A 102 -8.72 -9.97 -22.30
N GLY A 103 -8.76 -8.64 -22.39
CA GLY A 103 -9.91 -7.83 -22.01
C GLY A 103 -10.08 -7.60 -20.50
N GLY A 104 -9.29 -8.28 -19.65
CA GLY A 104 -9.31 -8.12 -18.19
C GLY A 104 -8.80 -6.75 -17.73
N VAL A 105 -9.13 -6.39 -16.49
CA VAL A 105 -8.79 -5.08 -15.89
C VAL A 105 -7.81 -5.23 -14.74
N PHE A 106 -6.77 -4.41 -14.75
CA PHE A 106 -5.85 -4.19 -13.64
C PHE A 106 -6.14 -2.83 -12.99
N GLY A 107 -6.32 -2.80 -11.67
CA GLY A 107 -6.44 -1.58 -10.89
C GLY A 107 -5.40 -1.52 -9.79
N VAL A 108 -4.70 -0.41 -9.66
CA VAL A 108 -3.68 -0.25 -8.62
C VAL A 108 -3.85 1.07 -7.87
N TYR A 109 -3.68 0.99 -6.56
CA TYR A 109 -3.62 2.12 -5.65
C TYR A 109 -2.18 2.22 -5.14
N GLU A 110 -1.42 3.17 -5.68
CA GLU A 110 0.05 3.20 -5.60
C GLU A 110 0.60 4.38 -4.78
N TRP A 111 1.75 4.16 -4.17
CA TRP A 111 2.58 5.18 -3.53
C TRP A 111 3.57 5.77 -4.53
N LEU A 112 3.42 7.06 -4.86
CA LEU A 112 4.21 7.71 -5.91
C LEU A 112 4.65 9.12 -5.52
N MET A 113 5.78 9.54 -6.07
CA MET A 113 6.23 10.93 -6.04
C MET A 113 5.50 11.74 -7.11
N THR A 114 4.95 12.89 -6.75
CA THR A 114 4.15 13.73 -7.65
C THR A 114 5.04 14.53 -8.62
N ALA A 115 4.41 15.28 -9.52
CA ALA A 115 5.10 16.21 -10.40
C ALA A 115 5.85 17.34 -9.67
N LYS A 116 5.47 17.67 -8.42
CA LYS A 116 6.15 18.69 -7.61
C LYS A 116 7.45 18.20 -6.97
N TYR A 117 7.63 16.89 -6.88
CA TYR A 117 8.88 16.33 -6.40
C TYR A 117 10.04 16.66 -7.34
N ASP A 118 11.15 17.09 -6.74
CA ASP A 118 12.38 17.47 -7.44
C ASP A 118 13.57 16.83 -6.73
N ASN A 119 14.23 15.90 -7.42
CA ASN A 119 15.36 15.17 -6.88
C ASN A 119 16.62 16.05 -6.74
N SER A 120 16.68 17.24 -7.35
CA SER A 120 17.79 18.17 -7.14
C SER A 120 17.68 18.94 -5.83
N ASN A 121 16.47 19.02 -5.25
CA ASN A 121 16.21 19.68 -3.98
C ASN A 121 16.55 18.75 -2.79
N PRO A 122 17.51 19.11 -1.92
CA PRO A 122 17.88 18.30 -0.76
C PRO A 122 16.72 18.02 0.21
N HIS A 123 15.82 18.99 0.41
CA HIS A 123 14.65 18.85 1.30
C HIS A 123 13.67 17.80 0.77
N HIS A 124 13.36 17.85 -0.53
CA HIS A 124 12.50 16.86 -1.16
C HIS A 124 13.10 15.45 -1.06
N ARG A 125 14.42 15.33 -1.27
CA ARG A 125 15.14 14.05 -1.12
C ARG A 125 15.09 13.52 0.30
N GLU A 126 15.26 14.38 1.30
CA GLU A 126 15.16 13.99 2.71
C GLU A 126 13.78 13.41 3.02
N ILE A 127 12.70 14.07 2.57
CA ILE A 127 11.34 13.57 2.71
C ILE A 127 11.18 12.18 2.06
N ARG A 128 11.59 12.03 0.79
CA ARG A 128 11.48 10.75 0.07
C ARG A 128 12.23 9.63 0.80
N LEU A 129 13.49 9.88 1.18
CA LEU A 129 14.35 8.91 1.85
C LEU A 129 13.83 8.52 3.24
N GLY A 130 13.22 9.47 3.97
CA GLY A 130 12.61 9.20 5.26
C GLY A 130 11.40 8.27 5.16
N ILE A 131 10.55 8.47 4.14
CA ILE A 131 9.45 7.55 3.80
C ILE A 131 10.01 6.18 3.43
N GLU A 132 10.95 6.14 2.48
CA GLU A 132 11.56 4.88 2.01
C GLU A 132 12.15 4.04 3.12
N GLN A 133 12.93 4.67 4.00
CA GLN A 133 13.58 3.96 5.11
C GLN A 133 12.57 3.44 6.14
N GLY A 134 11.56 4.23 6.49
CA GLY A 134 10.61 3.87 7.53
C GLY A 134 9.59 2.83 7.08
N ASP A 135 9.21 2.85 5.81
CA ASP A 135 8.22 1.94 5.24
C ASP A 135 8.86 0.74 4.50
N GLY A 136 10.21 0.68 4.45
CA GLY A 136 10.93 -0.44 3.82
C GLY A 136 10.75 -0.48 2.30
N ILE A 137 10.67 0.70 1.67
CA ILE A 137 10.55 0.87 0.23
C ILE A 137 11.95 1.10 -0.33
N SER A 138 12.30 0.38 -1.40
CA SER A 138 13.62 0.45 -2.02
C SER A 138 13.85 1.76 -2.77
N ASN A 139 12.87 2.16 -3.59
CA ASN A 139 12.87 3.41 -4.34
C ASN A 139 11.43 3.77 -4.73
N MET A 140 10.93 4.90 -4.27
CA MET A 140 9.64 5.42 -4.72
C MET A 140 9.80 6.08 -6.08
N GLU A 141 8.99 5.61 -7.03
CA GLU A 141 8.96 6.14 -8.39
C GLU A 141 8.08 7.38 -8.51
N ARG A 142 8.30 8.15 -9.57
CA ARG A 142 7.41 9.26 -9.93
C ARG A 142 6.16 8.75 -10.64
N VAL A 143 5.08 9.53 -10.55
CA VAL A 143 3.84 9.28 -11.29
C VAL A 143 4.07 9.03 -12.79
N ASP A 144 4.91 9.84 -13.45
CA ASP A 144 5.15 9.70 -14.88
C ASP A 144 5.91 8.41 -15.24
N VAL A 145 6.71 7.88 -14.31
CA VAL A 145 7.39 6.58 -14.46
C VAL A 145 6.39 5.44 -14.33
N ALA A 146 5.50 5.50 -13.34
CA ALA A 146 4.48 4.47 -13.12
C ALA A 146 3.49 4.37 -14.29
N LEU A 147 3.06 5.51 -14.84
CA LEU A 147 2.19 5.55 -16.03
C LEU A 147 2.88 4.91 -17.24
N LYS A 148 4.14 5.26 -17.51
CA LYS A 148 4.94 4.65 -18.59
C LYS A 148 5.15 3.16 -18.37
N ALA A 149 5.37 2.72 -17.12
CA ALA A 149 5.52 1.31 -16.78
C ALA A 149 4.24 0.51 -17.09
N MET A 150 3.06 1.10 -16.85
CA MET A 150 1.78 0.47 -17.18
C MET A 150 1.60 0.32 -18.70
N GLU A 151 1.94 1.36 -19.47
CA GLU A 151 1.93 1.30 -20.94
C GLU A 151 2.97 0.30 -21.49
N ALA A 152 4.19 0.31 -20.95
CA ALA A 152 5.28 -0.58 -21.35
C ALA A 152 4.96 -2.07 -21.08
N ALA A 153 4.24 -2.36 -19.99
CA ALA A 153 3.73 -3.70 -19.69
C ALA A 153 2.62 -4.16 -20.67
N GLY A 154 2.10 -3.26 -21.52
CA GLY A 154 1.11 -3.57 -22.56
C GLY A 154 -0.33 -3.19 -22.22
N PHE A 155 -0.58 -2.51 -21.10
CA PHE A 155 -1.92 -2.07 -20.74
C PHE A 155 -2.36 -0.86 -21.56
N ILE A 156 -3.64 -0.84 -21.94
CA ILE A 156 -4.34 0.36 -22.36
C ILE A 156 -4.81 1.07 -21.09
N LEU A 157 -4.23 2.23 -20.80
CA LEU A 157 -4.60 3.03 -19.64
C LEU A 157 -6.02 3.61 -19.85
N GLU A 158 -6.97 3.20 -19.03
CA GLU A 158 -8.37 3.67 -19.12
C GLU A 158 -8.60 4.95 -18.30
N SER A 159 -8.00 5.01 -17.11
CA SER A 159 -8.08 6.16 -16.23
C SER A 159 -6.94 6.15 -15.22
N HIS A 160 -6.50 7.33 -14.82
CA HIS A 160 -5.63 7.51 -13.66
C HIS A 160 -5.96 8.81 -12.94
N GLU A 161 -5.79 8.83 -11.63
CA GLU A 161 -6.11 9.98 -10.79
C GLU A 161 -5.33 9.94 -9.48
N ASP A 162 -4.88 11.11 -9.01
CA ASP A 162 -4.41 11.24 -7.64
C ASP A 162 -5.61 11.41 -6.69
N LEU A 163 -5.97 10.34 -5.97
CA LEU A 163 -7.11 10.38 -5.06
C LEU A 163 -6.84 11.28 -3.84
N ALA A 164 -5.57 11.59 -3.53
CA ALA A 164 -5.21 12.46 -2.42
C ALA A 164 -5.57 13.93 -2.69
N ASP A 165 -5.74 14.30 -3.96
CA ASP A 165 -6.10 15.65 -4.38
C ASP A 165 -7.62 15.86 -4.41
N ARG A 166 -8.43 14.82 -4.19
CA ARG A 166 -9.88 14.97 -4.07
C ARG A 166 -10.22 15.81 -2.83
N PRO A 167 -11.26 16.67 -2.90
CA PRO A 167 -11.69 17.43 -1.74
C PRO A 167 -12.18 16.49 -0.63
N ASP A 168 -11.47 16.47 0.49
CA ASP A 168 -11.85 15.76 1.71
C ASP A 168 -11.83 16.73 2.90
N PRO A 169 -12.83 16.69 3.80
CA PRO A 169 -12.80 17.45 5.05
C PRO A 169 -11.51 17.24 5.86
N LEU A 170 -10.88 16.08 5.74
CA LEU A 170 -9.67 15.71 6.46
C LEU A 170 -8.54 15.34 5.50
N PRO A 171 -7.32 15.86 5.72
CA PRO A 171 -6.19 15.39 4.94
C PRO A 171 -5.91 13.93 5.27
N TRP A 172 -5.55 13.11 4.28
CA TRP A 172 -5.24 11.69 4.50
C TRP A 172 -4.15 11.45 5.56
N TYR A 173 -3.22 12.40 5.73
CA TYR A 173 -2.14 12.34 6.72
C TYR A 173 -2.57 12.77 8.13
N TYR A 174 -3.85 13.10 8.37
CA TYR A 174 -4.31 13.54 9.69
C TYR A 174 -3.97 12.56 10.82
N PRO A 175 -4.07 11.21 10.65
CA PRO A 175 -3.78 10.27 11.74
C PRO A 175 -2.30 10.29 12.13
N LEU A 176 -1.43 10.72 11.20
CA LEU A 176 0.01 10.77 11.38
C LEU A 176 0.48 12.13 11.91
N SER A 177 -0.29 13.19 11.66
CA SER A 177 0.10 14.58 11.92
C SER A 177 0.24 14.95 13.40
N GLY A 178 -0.43 14.22 14.30
CA GLY A 178 -0.56 14.61 15.70
C GLY A 178 -1.28 15.95 15.93
N ASN A 179 -1.90 16.53 14.90
CA ASN A 179 -2.52 17.84 14.97
C ASN A 179 -3.95 17.74 15.50
N LEU A 180 -4.18 18.29 16.69
CA LEU A 180 -5.48 18.29 17.36
C LEU A 180 -6.58 19.03 16.58
N LYS A 181 -6.22 19.89 15.61
CA LYS A 181 -7.14 20.51 14.65
C LYS A 181 -8.04 19.49 13.93
N TYR A 182 -7.50 18.30 13.63
CA TYR A 182 -8.19 17.29 12.83
C TYR A 182 -8.99 16.29 13.69
N MET A 183 -9.00 16.47 15.01
CA MET A 183 -9.74 15.62 15.94
C MET A 183 -11.24 15.63 15.61
N GLN A 184 -11.80 14.46 15.31
CA GLN A 184 -13.24 14.28 15.03
C GLN A 184 -14.01 13.88 16.28
N SER A 185 -13.37 13.15 17.19
CA SER A 185 -13.96 12.72 18.44
C SER A 185 -12.94 12.69 19.58
N ILE A 186 -13.42 12.63 20.83
CA ILE A 186 -12.55 12.46 22.00
C ILE A 186 -11.77 11.14 21.96
N TRP A 187 -12.23 10.16 21.18
CA TRP A 187 -11.55 8.87 20.99
C TRP A 187 -10.33 8.98 20.08
N ASP A 188 -10.16 10.07 19.34
CA ASP A 188 -8.95 10.30 18.52
C ASP A 188 -7.80 10.87 19.38
N LEU A 189 -8.12 11.40 20.56
CA LEU A 189 -7.15 12.06 21.44
C LEU A 189 -5.95 11.17 21.78
N PRO A 190 -6.10 9.88 22.16
CA PRO A 190 -4.95 9.00 22.42
C PRO A 190 -4.05 8.84 21.19
N THR A 191 -4.63 8.69 20.00
CA THR A 191 -3.91 8.54 18.73
C THR A 191 -3.15 9.82 18.39
N LEU A 192 -3.81 10.98 18.44
CA LEU A 192 -3.20 12.26 18.10
C LEU A 192 -2.11 12.65 19.08
N VAL A 193 -2.35 12.51 20.39
CA VAL A 193 -1.35 12.80 21.43
C VAL A 193 -0.11 11.94 21.24
N ARG A 194 -0.28 10.63 20.98
CA ARG A 194 0.84 9.71 20.71
C ARG A 194 1.67 10.15 19.49
N MET A 195 1.05 10.77 18.51
CA MET A 195 1.73 11.23 17.29
C MET A 195 2.38 12.61 17.41
N THR A 196 2.13 13.37 18.48
CA THR A 196 2.86 14.63 18.73
C THR A 196 4.34 14.38 19.07
N HIS A 197 5.19 15.38 18.85
CA HIS A 197 6.61 15.32 19.28
C HIS A 197 6.77 14.98 20.76
N VAL A 198 5.88 15.51 21.62
CA VAL A 198 5.90 15.22 23.07
C VAL A 198 5.52 13.76 23.33
N GLY A 199 4.44 13.28 22.71
CA GLY A 199 3.99 11.89 22.86
C GLY A 199 5.00 10.88 22.36
N ARG A 200 5.59 11.12 21.18
CA ARG A 200 6.65 10.28 20.62
C ARG A 200 7.91 10.31 21.47
N GLY A 201 8.33 11.49 21.96
CA GLY A 201 9.49 11.61 22.85
C GLY A 201 9.30 10.90 24.20
N LEU A 202 8.09 10.91 24.76
CA LEU A 202 7.76 10.13 25.95
C LEU A 202 7.81 8.62 25.66
N LEU A 203 7.18 8.18 24.58
CA LEU A 203 7.17 6.77 24.16
C LEU A 203 8.60 6.26 23.92
N GLU A 204 9.43 7.05 23.24
CA GLU A 204 10.83 6.72 23.00
C GLU A 204 11.59 6.49 24.31
N ARG A 205 11.42 7.37 25.30
CA ARG A 205 12.06 7.22 26.62
C ARG A 205 11.59 5.95 27.33
N VAL A 206 10.29 5.67 27.33
CA VAL A 206 9.72 4.46 27.93
C VAL A 206 10.28 3.21 27.25
N VAL A 207 10.27 3.16 25.91
CA VAL A 207 10.83 2.05 25.14
C VAL A 207 12.33 1.89 25.40
N GLY A 208 13.08 2.99 25.50
CA GLY A 208 14.50 2.96 25.85
C GLY A 208 14.78 2.38 27.23
N VAL A 209 13.95 2.69 28.22
CA VAL A 209 14.03 2.07 29.55
C VAL A 209 13.74 0.58 29.46
N LEU A 210 12.66 0.18 28.79
CA LEU A 210 12.28 -1.23 28.62
C LEU A 210 13.38 -2.04 27.91
N GLU A 211 14.03 -1.46 26.90
CA GLU A 211 15.16 -2.08 26.20
C GLU A 211 16.39 -2.21 27.13
N THR A 212 16.67 -1.19 27.95
CA THR A 212 17.79 -1.19 28.90
C THR A 212 17.61 -2.25 30.00
N VAL A 213 16.39 -2.44 30.49
CA VAL A 213 16.08 -3.46 31.51
C VAL A 213 15.82 -4.86 30.94
N GLY A 214 15.91 -5.03 29.61
CA GLY A 214 15.74 -6.31 28.93
C GLY A 214 14.29 -6.78 28.75
N LEU A 215 13.30 -5.92 29.00
CA LEU A 215 11.88 -6.20 28.75
C LEU A 215 11.47 -5.97 27.29
N ALA A 216 12.22 -5.17 26.54
CA ALA A 216 12.06 -5.00 25.09
C ALA A 216 13.28 -5.53 24.33
N PRO A 217 13.10 -6.12 23.14
CA PRO A 217 14.22 -6.53 22.28
C PRO A 217 15.16 -5.36 21.95
N LYS A 218 16.46 -5.65 21.80
CA LYS A 218 17.44 -4.66 21.32
C LYS A 218 17.04 -4.11 19.94
N GLY A 219 17.17 -2.81 19.77
CA GLY A 219 16.79 -2.09 18.56
C GLY A 219 15.33 -1.60 18.54
N THR A 220 14.50 -1.96 19.53
CA THR A 220 13.10 -1.51 19.58
C THR A 220 12.99 0.02 19.57
N ARG A 221 13.84 0.73 20.33
CA ARG A 221 13.87 2.20 20.32
C ARG A 221 14.25 2.75 18.94
N LYS A 222 15.26 2.15 18.30
CA LYS A 222 15.72 2.55 16.97
C LYS A 222 14.61 2.39 15.93
N THR A 223 13.90 1.26 15.96
CA THR A 223 12.75 1.01 15.08
C THR A 223 11.63 2.02 15.32
N ALA A 224 11.28 2.31 16.58
CA ALA A 224 10.27 3.31 16.91
C ALA A 224 10.63 4.70 16.37
N ASN A 225 11.90 5.10 16.48
CA ASN A 225 12.39 6.37 15.93
C ASN A 225 12.35 6.39 14.39
N SER A 226 12.72 5.29 13.73
CA SER A 226 12.64 5.20 12.26
C SER A 226 11.21 5.37 11.76
N LEU A 227 10.22 4.73 12.43
CA LEU A 227 8.81 4.86 12.09
C LEU A 227 8.26 6.27 12.37
N ALA A 228 8.75 6.92 13.43
CA ALA A 228 8.38 8.30 13.73
C ALA A 228 8.88 9.27 12.64
N VAL A 229 10.12 9.11 12.17
CA VAL A 229 10.67 9.91 11.07
C VAL A 229 9.86 9.68 9.79
N ALA A 230 9.51 8.43 9.47
CA ALA A 230 8.65 8.13 8.32
C ALA A 230 7.32 8.87 8.41
N ALA A 231 6.65 8.84 9.56
CA ALA A 231 5.39 9.54 9.76
C ALA A 231 5.51 11.06 9.57
N ASP A 232 6.61 11.67 10.04
CA ASP A 232 6.85 13.10 9.81
C ASP A 232 7.10 13.42 8.32
N CYS A 233 7.86 12.57 7.64
CA CYS A 233 8.10 12.70 6.20
C CYS A 233 6.83 12.45 5.36
N LEU A 234 5.97 11.51 5.73
CA LEU A 234 4.66 11.30 5.09
C LEU A 234 3.78 12.55 5.22
N VAL A 235 3.73 13.14 6.42
CA VAL A 235 2.96 14.37 6.66
C VAL A 235 3.53 15.53 5.85
N ALA A 236 4.85 15.72 5.85
CA ALA A 236 5.51 16.78 5.06
C ALA A 236 5.29 16.57 3.55
N GLY A 237 5.48 15.34 3.06
CA GLY A 237 5.26 14.97 1.66
C GLY A 237 3.82 15.21 1.21
N GLY A 238 2.84 14.93 2.08
CA GLY A 238 1.43 15.25 1.82
C GLY A 238 1.12 16.75 1.84
N GLN A 239 1.66 17.52 2.81
CA GLN A 239 1.44 18.96 2.93
C GLN A 239 2.04 19.74 1.76
N GLU A 240 3.26 19.38 1.36
CA GLU A 240 3.98 19.99 0.24
C GLU A 240 3.53 19.43 -1.12
N LYS A 241 2.66 18.41 -1.10
CA LYS A 241 2.16 17.67 -2.27
C LYS A 241 3.30 17.08 -3.11
N LEU A 242 4.36 16.58 -2.47
CA LEU A 242 5.50 15.90 -3.09
C LEU A 242 5.24 14.41 -3.29
N PHE A 243 4.35 13.84 -2.47
CA PHE A 243 4.06 12.42 -2.40
C PHE A 243 2.55 12.20 -2.34
N THR A 244 2.09 11.12 -2.95
CA THR A 244 0.72 10.61 -2.81
C THR A 244 0.76 9.14 -2.43
N PRO A 245 0.01 8.71 -1.38
CA PRO A 245 -0.12 7.29 -1.03
C PRO A 245 -1.18 6.58 -1.87
N MET A 246 -1.88 7.31 -2.74
CA MET A 246 -3.17 6.88 -3.28
C MET A 246 -3.38 7.25 -4.73
N TYR A 247 -2.33 7.05 -5.53
CA TYR A 247 -2.45 7.24 -6.96
C TYR A 247 -3.16 6.05 -7.59
N LEU A 248 -4.37 6.29 -8.10
CA LEU A 248 -5.17 5.26 -8.75
C LEU A 248 -4.80 5.18 -10.23
N MET A 249 -4.47 3.98 -10.70
CA MET A 249 -4.34 3.67 -12.13
C MET A 249 -5.22 2.48 -12.47
N VAL A 250 -5.94 2.56 -13.59
CA VAL A 250 -6.76 1.48 -14.12
C VAL A 250 -6.37 1.22 -15.57
N GLY A 251 -5.83 0.04 -15.83
CA GLY A 251 -5.40 -0.42 -17.15
C GLY A 251 -6.20 -1.63 -17.60
N ARG A 252 -6.45 -1.73 -18.91
CA ARG A 252 -7.07 -2.89 -19.55
C ARG A 252 -6.05 -3.64 -20.39
N LYS A 253 -6.04 -4.97 -20.29
CA LYS A 253 -5.30 -5.81 -21.22
C LYS A 253 -6.05 -5.87 -22.56
N PRO A 254 -5.40 -5.59 -23.71
CA PRO A 254 -6.04 -5.72 -25.02
C PRO A 254 -6.66 -7.12 -25.25
N VAL A 255 -7.69 -7.18 -26.09
CA VAL A 255 -8.35 -8.44 -26.46
C VAL A 255 -7.55 -9.21 -27.54
N HIS A 256 -6.67 -8.51 -28.25
CA HIS A 256 -5.91 -8.99 -29.40
C HIS A 256 -4.42 -8.68 -29.24
#